data_AF-A0A553AY54-F1
#
_entry.id   AF-A0A553AY54-F1
#
_cell.length_a   1.000
_cell.length_b   1.000
_cell.length_c   1.000
_cell.angle_alpha   90.00
_cell.angle_beta   90.00
_cell.angle_gamma   90.00
#
_symmetry.space_group_name_H-M   'P 1'
#
loop_
_entity.id
_entity.type
_entity.pdbx_description
1 polymer ?
#
loop_
_entity_poly.entity_id
_entity_poly.type
_entity_poly.pdbx_seq_one_letter_code
_entity_poly.pdbx_strand_id
1 'polypeptide(L)'
;MIRGSCLCGGVCFSGDAESPRVTICHCSRCRKWTGHVVAAFHMGSPQINGEVTWFQSSETGERGFCPTCGASLFWRQIGGADGGVAVSAGAVDSPTGLQLAGHIWVEDKGDYYDIADDLPRITGPVRWFRSSDRAERGFCPACGSSLFWRLDGREAISVSAGAVTNPTGLRLGEHIWTDDKGDYYDIADGLPQTAME
;
A
#
# COMPACT_ATOMS: atom_id res chain seq x y z
N MET A 1 -0.51 16.23 -10.40
CA MET A 1 0.96 16.24 -10.53
C MET A 1 1.62 16.67 -9.23
N ILE A 2 2.26 15.71 -8.57
CA ILE A 2 3.06 15.86 -7.35
C ILE A 2 4.52 16.11 -7.73
N ARG A 3 5.23 16.92 -6.94
CA ARG A 3 6.66 17.20 -7.09
C ARG A 3 7.36 17.11 -5.75
N GLY A 4 8.58 16.60 -5.76
CA GLY A 4 9.39 16.48 -4.57
C GLY A 4 10.87 16.40 -4.87
N SER A 5 11.66 16.47 -3.81
CA SER A 5 13.10 16.45 -3.89
C SER A 5 13.74 15.87 -2.62
N CYS A 6 15.01 15.49 -2.72
CA CYS A 6 15.82 15.19 -1.55
C CYS A 6 16.22 16.49 -0.82
N LEU A 7 16.73 16.35 0.41
CA LEU A 7 17.13 17.49 1.24
C LEU A 7 18.10 18.46 0.55
N CYS A 8 19.04 17.96 -0.28
CA CYS A 8 19.99 18.81 -0.99
C CYS A 8 19.52 19.26 -2.38
N GLY A 9 18.31 18.87 -2.81
CA GLY A 9 17.79 19.15 -4.16
C GLY A 9 18.51 18.42 -5.31
N GLY A 10 19.48 17.56 -5.01
CA GLY A 10 20.25 16.83 -6.02
C GLY A 10 19.47 15.70 -6.71
N VAL A 11 18.40 15.21 -6.08
CA VAL A 11 17.43 14.30 -6.67
C VAL A 11 16.06 14.97 -6.60
N CYS A 12 15.41 15.11 -7.75
CA CYS A 12 14.07 15.67 -7.89
C CYS A 12 13.18 14.68 -8.62
N PHE A 13 11.90 14.65 -8.29
CA PHE A 13 10.94 13.78 -8.97
C PHE A 13 9.60 14.47 -9.19
N SER A 14 8.87 14.00 -10.20
CA SER A 14 7.50 14.41 -10.47
C SER A 14 6.67 13.31 -11.11
N GLY A 15 5.38 13.27 -10.79
CA GLY A 15 4.45 12.30 -11.34
C GLY A 15 3.07 12.43 -10.72
N ASP A 16 2.16 11.55 -11.11
CA ASP A 16 0.85 11.44 -10.48
C ASP A 16 0.85 10.25 -9.51
N ALA A 17 0.20 10.45 -8.35
CA ALA A 17 -0.05 9.35 -7.43
C ALA A 17 -1.12 8.43 -8.03
N GLU A 18 -0.93 7.12 -7.91
CA GLU A 18 -1.93 6.14 -8.37
C GLU A 18 -3.20 6.15 -7.51
N SER A 19 -3.06 6.59 -6.26
CA SER A 19 -4.19 6.81 -5.37
C SER A 19 -3.85 7.93 -4.37
N PRO A 20 -4.86 8.59 -3.75
CA PRO A 20 -4.61 9.62 -2.76
C PRO A 20 -4.16 9.06 -1.40
N ARG A 21 -3.77 7.78 -1.31
CA ARG A 21 -3.56 7.05 -0.06
C ARG A 21 -2.08 6.94 0.30
N VAL A 22 -1.76 7.32 1.53
CA VAL A 22 -0.44 7.15 2.15
C VAL A 22 -0.52 6.05 3.21
N THR A 23 0.39 5.09 3.13
CA THR A 23 0.50 3.98 4.09
C THR A 23 1.67 4.24 5.03
N ILE A 24 1.47 4.03 6.34
CA ILE A 24 2.51 4.12 7.36
C ILE A 24 3.06 2.72 7.66
N CYS A 25 4.35 2.51 7.41
CA CYS A 25 5.04 1.26 7.67
C CYS A 25 5.94 1.35 8.90
N HIS A 26 5.70 0.46 9.86
CA HIS A 26 6.39 0.40 11.15
C HIS A 26 7.48 -0.68 11.23
N CYS A 27 7.70 -1.46 10.16
CA CYS A 27 8.62 -2.59 10.18
C CYS A 27 10.07 -2.16 10.48
N SER A 28 10.84 -3.05 11.11
CA SER A 28 12.22 -2.76 11.55
C SER A 28 13.14 -2.23 10.43
N ARG A 29 12.96 -2.66 9.18
CA ARG A 29 13.73 -2.15 8.02
C ARG A 29 13.39 -0.69 7.71
N CYS A 30 12.12 -0.32 7.74
CA CYS A 30 11.67 1.06 7.54
C CYS A 30 12.13 1.97 8.69
N ARG A 31 12.09 1.47 9.95
CA ARG A 31 12.63 2.20 11.10
C ARG A 31 14.12 2.45 10.98
N LYS A 32 14.90 1.42 10.63
CA LYS A 32 16.35 1.54 10.43
C LYS A 32 16.72 2.47 9.27
N TRP A 33 15.88 2.52 8.24
CA TRP A 33 16.15 3.35 7.06
C TRP A 33 15.86 4.84 7.28
N THR A 34 14.78 5.16 8.00
CA THR A 34 14.31 6.55 8.18
C THR A 34 14.57 7.12 9.57
N GLY A 35 14.96 6.29 10.53
CA GLY A 35 15.05 6.64 11.95
C GLY A 35 13.72 6.57 12.71
N HIS A 36 12.57 6.39 12.05
CA HIS A 36 11.28 6.30 12.74
C HIS A 36 10.26 5.39 12.04
N VAL A 37 9.47 5.90 11.09
CA VAL A 37 8.50 5.16 10.28
C VAL A 37 8.61 5.63 8.84
N VAL A 38 8.18 4.81 7.89
CA VAL A 38 8.03 5.27 6.50
C VAL A 38 6.56 5.59 6.24
N ALA A 39 6.28 6.83 5.84
CA ALA A 39 5.04 7.19 5.17
C ALA A 39 5.29 7.15 3.67
N ALA A 40 4.55 6.34 2.91
CA ALA A 40 4.75 6.24 1.46
C ALA A 40 3.43 6.10 0.68
N PHE A 41 3.47 6.51 -0.59
CA PHE A 41 2.38 6.39 -1.55
C PHE A 41 2.94 5.94 -2.91
N HIS A 42 2.09 5.35 -3.76
CA HIS A 42 2.52 4.77 -5.03
C HIS A 42 2.45 5.78 -6.17
N MET A 43 3.50 5.78 -7.01
CA MET A 43 3.57 6.44 -8.30
C MET A 43 3.98 5.42 -9.35
N GLY A 44 3.21 5.29 -10.43
CA GLY A 44 3.45 4.28 -11.45
C GLY A 44 4.76 4.50 -12.23
N SER A 45 5.01 5.70 -12.74
CA SER A 45 6.26 5.98 -13.47
C SER A 45 6.67 7.44 -13.29
N PRO A 46 7.23 7.80 -12.12
CA PRO A 46 7.68 9.17 -11.90
C PRO A 46 8.87 9.50 -12.79
N GLN A 47 8.91 10.74 -13.26
CA GLN A 47 10.13 11.33 -13.81
C GLN A 47 11.08 11.62 -12.66
N ILE A 48 12.28 11.02 -12.70
CA ILE A 48 13.31 11.21 -11.67
C ILE A 48 14.53 11.86 -12.33
N ASN A 49 14.99 12.97 -11.78
CA ASN A 49 16.19 13.69 -12.18
C ASN A 49 17.22 13.64 -11.05
N GLY A 50 18.48 13.39 -11.38
CA GLY A 50 19.56 13.22 -10.42
C GLY A 50 19.92 11.77 -10.15
N GLU A 51 21.03 11.55 -9.43
CA GLU A 51 21.54 10.22 -9.13
C GLU A 51 20.84 9.63 -7.89
N VAL A 52 20.29 8.42 -8.04
CA VAL A 52 19.71 7.65 -6.94
C VAL A 52 20.57 6.42 -6.69
N THR A 53 21.00 6.23 -5.44
CA THR A 53 21.59 4.96 -5.00
C THR A 53 20.50 3.98 -4.63
N TRP A 54 20.52 2.80 -5.25
CA TRP A 54 19.59 1.71 -4.95
C TRP A 54 20.27 0.65 -4.10
N PHE A 55 19.66 0.31 -2.96
CA PHE A 55 20.11 -0.74 -2.06
C PHE A 55 19.05 -1.84 -1.97
N GLN A 56 19.43 -3.05 -2.35
CA GLN A 56 18.60 -4.25 -2.19
C GLN A 56 18.45 -4.59 -0.70
N SER A 57 17.30 -4.23 -0.12
CA SER A 57 17.03 -4.34 1.31
C SER A 57 16.33 -5.65 1.72
N SER A 58 15.91 -6.45 0.73
CA SER A 58 15.37 -7.80 0.85
C SER A 58 15.53 -8.54 -0.49
N GLU A 59 15.22 -9.83 -0.52
CA GLU A 59 15.19 -10.62 -1.77
C GLU A 59 14.30 -10.00 -2.85
N THR A 60 13.22 -9.31 -2.44
CA THR A 60 12.18 -8.80 -3.33
C THR A 60 12.11 -7.28 -3.42
N GLY A 61 12.94 -6.51 -2.70
CA GLY A 61 12.73 -5.06 -2.58
C GLY A 61 13.98 -4.21 -2.46
N GLU A 62 14.02 -3.13 -3.23
CA GLU A 62 15.08 -2.12 -3.24
C GLU A 62 14.64 -0.80 -2.63
N ARG A 63 15.59 -0.07 -2.04
CA ARG A 63 15.40 1.26 -1.47
C ARG A 63 16.29 2.26 -2.19
N GLY A 64 15.67 3.32 -2.71
CA GLY A 64 16.33 4.42 -3.41
C GLY A 64 16.55 5.61 -2.48
N PHE A 65 17.78 6.09 -2.39
CA PHE A 65 18.14 7.26 -1.58
C PHE A 65 19.12 8.17 -2.31
N CYS A 66 19.19 9.44 -1.89
CA CYS A 66 20.16 10.38 -2.44
C CYS A 66 21.57 10.07 -1.92
N PRO A 67 22.58 9.85 -2.78
CA PRO A 67 23.96 9.57 -2.35
C PRO A 67 24.61 10.75 -1.60
N THR A 68 24.14 11.98 -1.85
CA THR A 68 24.74 13.20 -1.29
C THR A 68 24.21 13.51 0.11
N CYS A 69 22.90 13.49 0.31
CA CYS A 69 22.29 13.87 1.59
C CYS A 69 21.66 12.69 2.37
N GLY A 70 21.66 11.48 1.80
CA GLY A 70 21.13 10.29 2.44
C GLY A 70 19.59 10.22 2.53
N ALA A 71 18.86 11.18 1.95
CA ALA A 71 17.40 11.20 2.02
C ALA A 71 16.78 9.92 1.46
N SER A 72 15.89 9.30 2.25
CA SER A 72 15.09 8.12 1.87
C SER A 72 13.97 8.52 0.91
N LEU A 73 14.02 8.11 -0.36
CA LEU A 73 13.11 8.63 -1.38
C LEU A 73 12.14 7.58 -1.92
N PHE A 74 12.64 6.39 -2.24
CA PHE A 74 11.88 5.43 -3.04
C PHE A 74 11.99 4.01 -2.48
N TRP A 75 10.96 3.22 -2.69
CA TRP A 75 11.01 1.76 -2.61
C TRP A 75 10.42 1.18 -3.89
N ARG A 76 10.98 0.07 -4.38
CA ARG A 76 10.41 -0.67 -5.50
C ARG A 76 10.58 -2.17 -5.32
N GLN A 77 9.68 -2.93 -5.93
CA GLN A 77 9.78 -4.38 -6.00
C GLN A 77 10.77 -4.80 -7.10
N ILE A 78 11.66 -5.75 -6.79
CA ILE A 78 12.57 -6.35 -7.77
C ILE A 78 11.75 -7.21 -8.73
N GLY A 79 11.91 -6.97 -10.03
CA GLY A 79 11.17 -7.68 -11.07
C GLY A 79 9.69 -7.28 -11.18
N GLY A 80 9.28 -6.16 -10.55
CA GLY A 80 7.94 -5.59 -10.75
C GLY A 80 7.70 -5.19 -12.21
N ALA A 81 6.53 -5.55 -12.74
CA ALA A 81 6.21 -5.41 -14.16
C ALA A 81 5.99 -3.95 -14.62
N ASP A 82 5.68 -3.05 -13.67
CA ASP A 82 5.04 -1.77 -14.02
C ASP A 82 5.94 -0.54 -13.85
N GLY A 83 7.19 -0.72 -13.41
CA GLY A 83 8.12 0.39 -13.13
C GLY A 83 7.72 1.28 -11.93
N GLY A 84 6.64 0.90 -11.23
CA GLY A 84 6.08 1.56 -10.06
C GLY A 84 7.08 1.72 -8.92
N VAL A 85 6.99 2.85 -8.23
CA VAL A 85 7.74 3.09 -6.99
C VAL A 85 6.82 3.62 -5.91
N ALA A 86 7.03 3.13 -4.68
CA ALA A 86 6.52 3.79 -3.49
C ALA A 86 7.44 4.97 -3.16
N VAL A 87 6.88 6.18 -3.13
CA VAL A 87 7.57 7.42 -2.82
C VAL A 87 7.38 7.77 -1.35
N SER A 88 8.47 8.14 -0.66
CA SER A 88 8.41 8.69 0.69
C SER A 88 7.60 9.99 0.70
N ALA A 89 6.50 10.03 1.45
CA ALA A 89 5.62 11.20 1.55
C ALA A 89 6.35 12.45 2.07
N GLY A 90 7.36 12.27 2.93
CA GLY A 90 8.17 13.37 3.46
C GLY A 90 9.13 14.01 2.46
N ALA A 91 9.29 13.44 1.25
CA ALA A 91 10.13 14.00 0.19
C ALA A 91 9.34 14.89 -0.78
N VAL A 92 8.05 15.16 -0.50
CA VAL A 92 7.17 15.94 -1.39
C VAL A 92 7.20 17.41 -0.98
N ASP A 93 7.42 18.31 -1.94
CA ASP A 93 7.60 19.75 -1.71
C ASP A 93 6.30 20.56 -1.81
N SER A 94 5.24 19.97 -2.36
CA SER A 94 3.96 20.64 -2.64
C SER A 94 2.84 20.10 -1.74
N PRO A 95 1.76 20.87 -1.49
CA PRO A 95 0.54 20.32 -0.91
C PRO A 95 0.06 19.13 -1.73
N THR A 96 0.02 17.96 -1.10
CA THR A 96 -0.12 16.70 -1.82
C THR A 96 -1.58 16.32 -2.08
N GLY A 97 -2.51 16.79 -1.23
CA GLY A 97 -3.88 16.30 -1.18
C GLY A 97 -4.00 14.83 -0.75
N LEU A 98 -2.89 14.19 -0.38
CA LEU A 98 -2.84 12.80 0.06
C LEU A 98 -3.35 12.67 1.50
N GLN A 99 -3.89 11.49 1.81
CA GLN A 99 -4.45 11.17 3.11
C GLN A 99 -3.85 9.87 3.64
N LEU A 100 -3.59 9.83 4.95
CA LEU A 100 -3.21 8.59 5.61
C LEU A 100 -4.35 7.57 5.48
N ALA A 101 -4.01 6.36 5.06
CA ALA A 101 -4.97 5.29 4.80
C ALA A 101 -4.88 4.14 5.80
N GLY A 102 -3.80 4.04 6.58
CA GLY A 102 -3.62 3.00 7.57
C GLY A 102 -2.16 2.73 7.95
N HIS A 103 -2.02 1.82 8.90
CA HIS A 103 -0.76 1.42 9.50
C HIS A 103 -0.51 -0.08 9.29
N ILE A 104 0.69 -0.42 8.81
CA ILE A 104 1.13 -1.81 8.60
C ILE A 104 2.37 -2.12 9.45
N TRP A 105 2.51 -3.39 9.81
CA TRP A 105 3.59 -3.88 10.69
C TRP A 105 3.61 -3.21 12.07
N VAL A 106 2.45 -2.85 12.61
CA VAL A 106 2.35 -2.11 13.87
C VAL A 106 2.91 -2.86 15.08
N GLU A 107 3.03 -4.18 15.00
CA GLU A 107 3.68 -5.02 16.02
C GLU A 107 5.20 -4.75 16.10
N ASP A 108 5.81 -4.31 15.00
CA ASP A 108 7.23 -3.94 14.93
C ASP A 108 7.50 -2.48 15.32
N LYS A 109 6.45 -1.71 15.71
CA LYS A 109 6.58 -0.28 16.02
C LYS A 109 7.59 -0.05 17.15
N GLY A 110 8.12 1.17 17.22
CA GLY A 110 8.88 1.58 18.40
C GLY A 110 7.98 1.55 19.63
N ASP A 111 8.51 1.03 20.73
CA ASP A 111 7.85 1.01 22.04
C ASP A 111 7.71 2.40 22.68
N TYR A 112 8.38 3.41 22.13
CA TYR A 112 8.44 4.78 22.63
C TYR A 112 7.33 5.73 22.14
N TYR A 113 6.33 5.27 21.38
CA TYR A 113 5.20 6.09 20.91
C TYR A 113 3.96 5.27 20.62
N ASP A 114 2.79 5.90 20.65
CA ASP A 114 1.51 5.28 20.30
C ASP A 114 0.97 5.74 18.94
N ILE A 115 0.16 4.89 18.30
CA ILE A 115 -0.65 5.27 17.15
C ILE A 115 -1.97 5.78 17.71
N ALA A 116 -2.22 7.08 17.59
CA ALA A 116 -3.32 7.77 18.26
C ALA A 116 -4.56 8.01 17.38
N ASP A 117 -4.49 7.68 16.08
CA ASP A 117 -5.64 7.78 15.17
C ASP A 117 -6.45 6.48 15.10
N ASP A 118 -7.64 6.56 14.50
CA ASP A 118 -8.55 5.42 14.29
C ASP A 118 -8.36 4.77 12.92
N LEU A 119 -7.23 5.01 12.25
CA LEU A 119 -6.99 4.47 10.92
C LEU A 119 -6.80 2.95 10.97
N PRO A 120 -7.15 2.23 9.89
CA PRO A 120 -6.99 0.78 9.82
C PRO A 120 -5.57 0.32 10.19
N ARG A 121 -5.50 -0.73 11.01
CA ARG A 121 -4.26 -1.38 11.43
C ARG A 121 -4.33 -2.86 11.10
N ILE A 122 -3.24 -3.44 10.62
CA ILE A 122 -3.13 -4.89 10.45
C ILE A 122 -2.28 -5.43 11.61
N THR A 123 -2.91 -6.23 12.47
CA THR A 123 -2.31 -6.87 13.65
C THR A 123 -2.59 -8.37 13.66
N GLY A 124 -1.70 -9.15 14.27
CA GLY A 124 -1.87 -10.57 14.49
C GLY A 124 -1.49 -11.44 13.27
N PRO A 125 -1.42 -12.77 13.46
CA PRO A 125 -1.08 -13.69 12.39
C PRO A 125 -2.20 -13.77 11.36
N VAL A 126 -1.83 -13.78 10.07
CA VAL A 126 -2.73 -14.04 8.94
C VAL A 126 -2.31 -15.35 8.28
N ARG A 127 -3.26 -16.26 8.08
CA ARG A 127 -3.02 -17.46 7.27
C ARG A 127 -3.45 -17.19 5.84
N TRP A 128 -2.58 -17.53 4.89
CA TRP A 128 -2.82 -17.37 3.46
C TRP A 128 -3.16 -18.71 2.82
N PHE A 129 -4.16 -18.70 1.94
CA PHE A 129 -4.58 -19.83 1.12
C PHE A 129 -4.55 -19.42 -0.36
N ARG A 130 -3.83 -20.20 -1.17
CA ARG A 130 -3.76 -20.01 -2.62
C ARG A 130 -5.09 -20.41 -3.25
N SER A 131 -5.94 -19.43 -3.54
CA SER A 131 -7.30 -19.66 -4.03
C SER A 131 -7.38 -19.87 -5.54
N SER A 132 -6.34 -19.52 -6.29
CA SER A 132 -6.21 -19.77 -7.74
C SER A 132 -4.74 -19.76 -8.16
N ASP A 133 -4.46 -19.96 -9.44
CA ASP A 133 -3.15 -19.78 -10.06
C ASP A 133 -2.64 -18.33 -10.06
N ARG A 134 -3.51 -17.35 -9.79
CA ARG A 134 -3.19 -15.90 -9.82
C ARG A 134 -3.55 -15.13 -8.55
N ALA A 135 -4.14 -15.77 -7.54
CA ALA A 135 -4.64 -15.07 -6.35
C ALA A 135 -4.64 -15.91 -5.08
N GLU A 136 -4.53 -15.23 -3.94
CA GLU A 136 -4.60 -15.79 -2.60
C GLU A 136 -5.59 -15.06 -1.69
N ARG A 137 -6.04 -15.76 -0.65
CA ARG A 137 -6.95 -15.26 0.39
C ARG A 137 -6.30 -15.33 1.75
N GLY A 138 -6.41 -14.25 2.52
CA GLY A 138 -5.92 -14.15 3.89
C GLY A 138 -7.08 -14.29 4.88
N PHE A 139 -6.92 -15.10 5.91
CA PHE A 139 -7.92 -15.33 6.95
C PHE A 139 -7.32 -15.39 8.35
N CYS A 140 -8.16 -15.12 9.36
CA CYS A 140 -7.78 -15.25 10.75
C CYS A 140 -7.55 -16.74 11.09
N PRO A 141 -6.36 -17.16 11.54
CA PRO A 141 -6.09 -18.56 11.84
C PRO A 141 -6.85 -19.07 13.09
N ALA A 142 -7.34 -18.18 13.95
CA ALA A 142 -8.05 -18.55 15.17
C ALA A 142 -9.54 -18.83 14.92
N CYS A 143 -10.22 -18.00 14.11
CA CYS A 143 -11.68 -18.08 13.91
C CYS A 143 -12.11 -18.30 12.45
N GLY A 144 -11.19 -18.30 11.49
CA GLY A 144 -11.49 -18.51 10.08
C GLY A 144 -12.11 -17.32 9.34
N SER A 145 -12.24 -16.15 9.98
CA SER A 145 -12.78 -14.95 9.32
C SER A 145 -11.97 -14.59 8.07
N SER A 146 -12.66 -14.36 6.94
CA SER A 146 -12.05 -13.90 5.69
C SER A 146 -11.64 -12.43 5.83
N LEU A 147 -10.34 -12.15 5.70
CA LEU A 147 -9.80 -10.81 5.94
C LEU A 147 -9.32 -10.14 4.66
N PHE A 148 -8.67 -10.89 3.77
CA PHE A 148 -7.95 -10.33 2.64
C PHE A 148 -8.10 -11.15 1.36
N TRP A 149 -7.99 -10.47 0.23
CA TRP A 149 -7.75 -11.06 -1.08
C TRP A 149 -6.62 -10.31 -1.78
N ARG A 150 -5.69 -11.04 -2.39
CA ARG A 150 -4.56 -10.47 -3.13
C ARG A 150 -4.45 -11.14 -4.49
N LEU A 151 -4.39 -10.32 -5.54
CA LEU A 151 -3.99 -10.73 -6.88
C LEU A 151 -2.46 -10.64 -6.98
N ASP A 152 -1.84 -11.62 -7.64
CA ASP A 152 -0.40 -11.56 -7.90
C ASP A 152 -0.03 -10.35 -8.76
N GLY A 153 1.16 -9.81 -8.51
CA GLY A 153 1.67 -8.62 -9.20
C GLY A 153 1.01 -7.31 -8.79
N ARG A 154 -0.12 -7.33 -8.09
CA ARG A 154 -0.77 -6.12 -7.59
C ARG A 154 -0.12 -5.64 -6.29
N GLU A 155 0.20 -4.36 -6.22
CA GLU A 155 0.77 -3.74 -5.02
C GLU A 155 -0.26 -3.53 -3.89
N ALA A 156 -1.55 -3.71 -4.18
CA ALA A 156 -2.65 -3.52 -3.22
C ALA A 156 -3.38 -4.82 -2.88
N ILE A 157 -3.71 -4.99 -1.59
CA ILE A 157 -4.61 -6.04 -1.10
C ILE A 157 -6.03 -5.50 -0.96
N SER A 158 -7.02 -6.33 -1.28
CA SER A 158 -8.42 -6.06 -0.97
C SER A 158 -8.71 -6.54 0.44
N VAL A 159 -9.30 -5.68 1.27
CA VAL A 159 -9.71 -6.00 2.65
C VAL A 159 -11.21 -6.29 2.66
N SER A 160 -11.61 -7.39 3.31
CA SER A 160 -13.02 -7.71 3.51
C SER A 160 -13.72 -6.59 4.28
N ALA A 161 -14.81 -6.03 3.73
CA ALA A 161 -15.55 -4.96 4.39
C ALA A 161 -16.03 -5.35 5.79
N GLY A 162 -16.45 -6.61 5.98
CA GLY A 162 -16.88 -7.14 7.29
C GLY A 162 -15.76 -7.33 8.31
N ALA A 163 -14.48 -7.20 7.92
CA ALA A 163 -13.35 -7.25 8.83
C ALA A 163 -13.00 -5.87 9.43
N VAL A 164 -13.63 -4.78 8.94
CA VAL A 164 -13.37 -3.43 9.43
C VAL A 164 -14.31 -3.12 10.59
N THR A 165 -13.75 -2.73 11.74
CA THR A 165 -14.51 -2.53 12.99
C THR A 165 -15.02 -1.11 13.19
N ASN A 166 -14.50 -0.13 12.44
CA ASN A 166 -14.84 1.29 12.57
C ASN A 166 -15.75 1.75 11.41
N PRO A 167 -16.58 2.80 11.61
CA PRO A 167 -17.33 3.41 10.51
C PRO A 167 -16.39 3.87 9.39
N THR A 168 -16.58 3.33 8.19
CA THR A 168 -15.67 3.57 7.05
C THR A 168 -16.16 4.66 6.10
N GLY A 169 -17.47 4.97 6.12
CA GLY A 169 -18.10 5.83 5.11
C GLY A 169 -18.13 5.24 3.70
N LEU A 170 -17.68 3.98 3.52
CA LEU A 170 -17.67 3.31 2.22
C LEU A 170 -19.09 3.08 1.71
N ARG A 171 -19.23 3.09 0.38
CA ARG A 171 -20.46 2.75 -0.35
C ARG A 171 -20.13 1.66 -1.36
N LEU A 172 -21.10 0.81 -1.66
CA LEU A 172 -20.98 -0.12 -2.79
C LEU A 172 -20.82 0.69 -4.07
N GLY A 173 -19.83 0.32 -4.88
CA GLY A 173 -19.54 0.97 -6.16
C GLY A 173 -20.01 0.16 -7.36
N GLU A 174 -19.87 -1.16 -7.29
CA GLU A 174 -20.20 -2.11 -8.36
C GLU A 174 -20.31 -3.53 -7.78
N HIS A 175 -20.89 -4.43 -8.56
CA HIS A 175 -20.87 -5.87 -8.33
C HIS A 175 -20.06 -6.54 -9.43
N ILE A 176 -19.06 -7.32 -9.04
CA ILE A 176 -18.20 -8.04 -9.97
C ILE A 176 -18.54 -9.53 -9.95
N TRP A 177 -18.41 -10.18 -11.11
CA TRP A 177 -18.57 -11.61 -11.32
C TRP A 177 -19.99 -12.10 -11.04
N THR A 178 -20.97 -11.29 -11.44
CA THR A 178 -22.39 -11.50 -11.13
C THR A 178 -23.01 -12.69 -11.86
N ASP A 179 -22.36 -13.22 -12.89
CA ASP A 179 -22.81 -14.42 -13.60
C ASP A 179 -22.59 -15.70 -12.79
N ASP A 180 -21.62 -15.69 -11.85
CA ASP A 180 -21.37 -16.77 -10.89
C ASP A 180 -22.07 -16.50 -9.54
N LYS A 181 -22.99 -15.53 -9.50
CA LYS A 181 -23.76 -15.26 -8.28
C LYS A 181 -24.62 -16.46 -7.92
N GLY A 182 -24.79 -16.69 -6.62
CA GLY A 182 -25.74 -17.67 -6.13
C GLY A 182 -27.14 -17.42 -6.70
N ASP A 183 -27.82 -18.49 -7.08
CA ASP A 183 -29.20 -18.48 -7.59
C ASP A 183 -30.23 -18.05 -6.53
N TYR A 184 -29.83 -18.02 -5.26
CA TYR A 184 -30.68 -17.71 -4.10
C TYR A 184 -30.83 -16.21 -3.78
N TYR A 185 -30.28 -15.29 -4.58
CA TYR A 185 -30.47 -13.84 -4.36
C TYR A 185 -30.39 -13.00 -5.64
N ASP A 186 -31.01 -11.83 -5.60
CA ASP A 186 -30.96 -10.82 -6.65
C ASP A 186 -30.17 -9.58 -6.22
N ILE A 187 -29.52 -8.94 -7.19
CA ILE A 187 -28.82 -7.66 -7.01
C ILE A 187 -29.75 -6.54 -7.49
N ALA A 188 -30.35 -5.81 -6.54
CA ALA A 188 -31.44 -4.87 -6.81
C ALA A 188 -31.09 -3.39 -6.53
N ASP A 189 -29.83 -3.07 -6.22
CA ASP A 189 -29.40 -1.71 -5.86
C ASP A 189 -29.12 -0.80 -7.08
N GLY A 190 -29.24 -1.33 -8.30
CA GLY A 190 -29.04 -0.59 -9.54
C GLY A 190 -27.58 -0.19 -9.83
N LEU A 191 -26.62 -0.73 -9.07
CA LEU A 191 -25.20 -0.50 -9.32
C LEU A 191 -24.71 -1.30 -10.53
N PRO A 192 -23.59 -0.89 -11.18
CA PRO A 192 -22.99 -1.65 -12.26
C PRO A 192 -22.74 -3.11 -11.89
N GLN A 193 -22.98 -4.02 -12.84
CA GLN A 193 -22.78 -5.46 -12.69
C GLN A 193 -21.91 -5.96 -13.84
N THR A 194 -20.80 -6.63 -13.51
CA THR A 194 -19.79 -7.08 -14.47
C THR A 194 -19.68 -8.60 -14.46
N ALA A 195 -19.66 -9.22 -15.64
CA ALA A 195 -19.48 -10.66 -15.84
C ALA A 195 -18.02 -11.10 -15.62
N MET A 196 -17.77 -12.42 -15.57
CA MET A 196 -16.39 -12.94 -15.57
C MET A 196 -15.74 -12.71 -16.95
N GLU A 197 -14.63 -11.98 -17.00
CA GLU A 197 -13.66 -12.01 -18.12
C GLU A 197 -12.50 -12.96 -17.80
#